data_AF-A0A848I1J7-F1
#
_entry.id   AF-A0A848I1J7-F1
#
_cell.length_a   1.000
_cell.length_b   1.000
_cell.length_c   1.000
_cell.angle_alpha   90.00
_cell.angle_beta   90.00
_cell.angle_gamma   90.00
#
_symmetry.space_group_name_H-M   'P 1'
#
loop_
_entity.id
_entity.type
_entity.pdbx_description
1 polymer ?
#
loop_
_entity_poly.entity_id
_entity_poly.type
_entity_poly.pdbx_seq_one_letter_code
_entity_poly.pdbx_strand_id
1 'polypeptide(L)' 'MPRRHILSARQRSALLDLPTDEASLLRHYILADDDLVHIDRRRRPENGSCG' A
#
# COMPACT_ATOMS: atom_id res chain seq x y z
N MET A 1 21.04 16.84 19.35
CA MET A 1 21.08 16.44 17.92
C MET A 1 19.91 17.12 17.21
N PRO A 2 20.14 18.04 16.25
CA PRO A 2 19.05 18.65 15.51
C PRO A 2 18.39 17.60 14.62
N ARG A 3 17.08 17.38 14.77
CA ARG A 3 16.31 16.50 13.90
C ARG A 3 16.20 17.15 12.53
N ARG A 4 17.00 16.69 11.57
CA ARG A 4 16.90 17.15 10.18
C ARG A 4 15.62 16.59 9.58
N HIS A 5 14.63 17.44 9.35
CA HIS A 5 13.44 17.04 8.61
C HIS A 5 13.83 16.77 7.16
N ILE A 6 13.87 15.50 6.78
CA ILE A 6 14.27 15.04 5.43
C ILE A 6 13.24 15.47 4.38
N LEU A 7 11.98 15.58 4.78
CA LEU A 7 10.87 15.94 3.91
C LEU A 7 10.24 17.25 4.36
N SER A 8 10.01 18.16 3.42
CA SER A 8 9.14 19.31 3.61
C SER A 8 7.69 18.88 3.88
N ALA A 9 6.88 19.78 4.45
CA ALA A 9 5.46 19.49 4.71
C ALA A 9 4.72 19.05 3.43
N ARG A 10 4.98 19.71 2.30
CA ARG A 10 4.40 19.36 0.99
C ARG A 10 4.81 17.96 0.52
N GLN A 11 6.07 17.58 0.71
CA GLN A 11 6.55 16.23 0.36
C GLN A 11 5.94 15.16 1.27
N ARG A 12 5.69 15.48 2.55
CA ARG A 12 4.98 14.56 3.45
C ARG A 12 3.53 14.39 3.04
N SER A 13 2.84 15.48 2.71
CA SER A 13 1.46 15.47 2.20
C SER A 13 1.35 14.59 0.97
N ALA A 14 2.18 14.84 -0.06
CA ALA A 14 2.15 14.06 -1.30
C ALA A 14 2.46 12.56 -1.13
N LEU A 15 3.13 12.17 -0.04
CA LEU A 15 3.48 10.77 0.24
C LEU A 15 2.44 10.04 1.10
N LEU A 16 1.76 10.77 1.99
CA LEU A 16 0.88 10.19 3.02
C LEU A 16 -0.61 10.48 2.77
N ASP A 17 -0.92 11.49 1.98
CA ASP A 17 -2.30 11.77 1.60
C ASP A 17 -2.83 10.66 0.71
N LEU A 18 -4.12 10.35 0.90
CA LEU A 18 -4.79 9.31 0.14
C LEU A 18 -4.93 9.78 -1.32
N PRO A 19 -4.62 8.92 -2.32
CA PRO A 19 -4.85 9.27 -3.71
C PRO A 19 -6.35 9.48 -3.93
N THR A 20 -6.71 10.63 -4.49
CA THR A 20 -8.10 10.96 -4.86
C THR A 20 -8.42 10.69 -6.32
N ASP A 21 -7.41 10.46 -7.16
CA ASP A 21 -7.60 10.11 -8.56
C ASP A 21 -7.70 8.59 -8.76
N GLU A 22 -8.60 8.19 -9.64
CA GLU A 22 -8.90 6.80 -9.92
C GLU A 22 -7.67 6.05 -10.45
N ALA A 23 -6.89 6.62 -11.36
CA ALA A 23 -5.72 5.95 -11.90
C ALA A 23 -4.64 5.66 -10.84
N SER A 24 -4.46 6.54 -9.85
CA SER A 24 -3.56 6.29 -8.73
C SER A 24 -4.14 5.30 -7.74
N LEU A 25 -5.45 5.31 -7.49
CA LEU A 25 -6.10 4.27 -6.69
C LEU A 25 -5.93 2.89 -7.33
N LEU A 26 -6.19 2.76 -8.63
CA LEU A 26 -6.02 1.50 -9.36
C LEU A 26 -4.56 1.01 -9.28
N ARG A 27 -3.58 1.91 -9.44
CA ARG A 27 -2.16 1.55 -9.34
C ARG A 27 -1.71 1.14 -7.93
N HIS A 28 -2.31 1.70 -6.89
CA HIS A 28 -1.87 1.48 -5.51
C HIS A 28 -2.67 0.40 -4.77
N TYR A 29 -3.90 0.11 -5.20
CA TYR A 29 -4.83 -0.75 -4.46
C TYR A 29 -5.48 -1.86 -5.28
N ILE A 30 -5.11 -2.04 -6.55
CA ILE A 30 -5.43 -3.26 -7.29
C ILE A 30 -4.26 -4.21 -7.21
N LEU A 31 -4.58 -5.46 -6.90
CA LEU A 31 -3.67 -6.59 -6.98
C LEU A 31 -3.82 -7.22 -8.35
N ALA A 32 -2.71 -7.40 -9.06
CA ALA A 32 -2.71 -8.23 -10.26
C ALA A 32 -2.90 -9.71 -9.87
N ASP A 33 -3.29 -10.55 -10.84
CA ASP A 33 -3.48 -11.98 -10.60
C ASP A 33 -2.23 -12.66 -10.02
N ASP A 34 -1.03 -12.25 -10.47
CA ASP A 34 0.25 -12.75 -9.93
C ASP A 34 0.45 -12.38 -8.45
N ASP A 35 -0.01 -11.20 -8.03
CA ASP A 35 0.06 -10.78 -6.63
C ASP A 35 -0.84 -11.65 -5.74
N LEU A 36 -2.00 -12.08 -6.26
CA LEU A 36 -2.90 -12.98 -5.56
C LEU A 36 -2.26 -14.35 -5.31
N VAL A 37 -1.48 -14.87 -6.26
CA VAL A 37 -0.70 -16.12 -6.08
C VAL A 37 0.32 -15.97 -4.95
N HIS A 38 0.96 -14.81 -4.83
CA HIS A 38 1.90 -14.54 -3.74
C HIS A 38 1.23 -14.42 -2.38
N ILE A 39 0.04 -13.81 -2.33
CA ILE A 39 -0.76 -13.71 -1.11
C ILE A 39 -1.23 -15.09 -0.66
N ASP A 40 -1.76 -15.91 -1.57
CA ASP A 40 -2.25 -17.25 -1.26
C ASP A 40 -1.15 -18.14 -0.65
N ARG A 41 0.05 -18.11 -1.26
CA ARG A 41 1.23 -18.85 -0.75
C ARG A 41 1.69 -18.39 0.64
N ARG A 42 1.37 -17.16 1.05
CA ARG A 42 1.81 -16.57 2.32
C ARG A 42 0.69 -16.43 3.34
N ARG A 43 -0.56 -16.75 2.98
CA ARG A 43 -1.67 -16.74 3.92
C ARG A 43 -1.40 -17.75 5.01
N ARG A 44 -1.48 -17.28 6.24
CA ARG A 44 -1.52 -18.16 7.41
C ARG A 44 -2.89 -18.84 7.47
N PRO A 45 -3.00 -20.01 8.11
CA PRO A 45 -4.26 -20.71 8.27
C PRO A 45 -5.35 -19.87 8.95
N GLU A 46 -4.98 -18.94 9.84
CA GLU A 46 -5.87 -17.94 10.45
C GLU A 46 -6.47 -16.91 9.48
N ASN A 47 -5.87 -16.76 8.29
CA ASN A 47 -6.28 -15.83 7.23
C ASN A 47 -6.91 -16.54 6.01
N GLY A 48 -7.17 -17.85 6.12
CA GLY A 48 -7.88 -18.62 5.11
C GLY A 48 -9.39 -18.44 5.27
N SER A 49 -10.11 -18.35 4.15
CA SER A 49 -11.56 -18.53 4.16
C SER A 49 -11.88 -19.88 4.80
N CYS A 50 -12.64 -19.88 5.90
CA CYS A 50 -13.39 -21.08 6.30
C CYS A 50 -14.14 -21.58 5.06
N GLY A 51 -13.97 -22.86 4.75
CA GLY A 51 -14.53 -23.49 3.56
C GLY A 51 -16.03 -23.38 3.44
#